data_AF-K1PN83-F1
#
_entry.id   AF-K1PN83-F1
#
_cell.length_a   1.000
_cell.length_b   1.000
_cell.length_c   1.000
_cell.angle_alpha   90.00
_cell.angle_beta   90.00
_cell.angle_gamma   90.00
#
_symmetry.space_group_name_H-M   'P 1'
#
loop_
_entity.id
_entity.type
_entity.pdbx_description
1 polymer ?
#
loop_
_entity_poly.entity_id
_entity_poly.type
_entity_poly.pdbx_seq_one_letter_code
_entity_poly.pdbx_strand_id
1 'polypeptide(L)'
;MFPQSGFRVVGSGRAITMYDHTKLDFAHNYGITCFDSEYDQVIESIVGNRKDSFMFIRGIADYNDGSKNKEWQPYASLAAAAKMKTIVKMIFNPYLGVL
;
A
#
# COMPACT_ATOMS: atom_id res chain seq x y z
N MET A 1 -16.57 -4.13 10.85
CA MET A 1 -16.08 -2.90 10.20
C MET A 1 -15.73 -3.25 8.76
N PHE A 2 -16.31 -2.58 7.76
CA PHE A 2 -16.01 -2.88 6.36
C PHE A 2 -14.59 -2.44 6.00
N PRO A 3 -13.86 -3.16 5.13
CA PRO A 3 -12.55 -2.73 4.67
C PRO A 3 -12.70 -1.40 3.93
N GLN A 4 -12.14 -0.33 4.49
CA GLN A 4 -12.13 0.97 3.81
C GLN A 4 -11.04 0.98 2.75
N SER A 5 -11.42 1.18 1.49
CA SER A 5 -10.48 1.37 0.39
C SER A 5 -10.43 2.83 -0.03
N GLY A 6 -9.24 3.41 -0.10
CA GLY A 6 -9.02 4.76 -0.59
C GLY A 6 -7.57 4.97 -1.00
N PHE A 7 -7.31 5.99 -1.82
CA PHE A 7 -5.96 6.40 -2.18
C PHE A 7 -5.34 7.20 -1.03
N ARG A 8 -4.15 6.80 -0.61
CA ARG A 8 -3.44 7.40 0.51
C ARG A 8 -1.94 7.42 0.25
N VAL A 9 -1.24 8.31 0.94
CA VAL A 9 0.22 8.38 0.92
C VAL A 9 0.78 7.28 1.80
N VAL A 10 1.70 6.51 1.23
CA VAL A 10 2.43 5.41 1.89
C VAL A 10 3.90 5.82 1.99
N GLY A 11 4.45 5.74 3.20
CA GLY A 11 5.87 5.96 3.43
C GLY A 11 6.66 4.66 3.29
N SER A 12 7.88 4.74 2.76
CA SER A 12 8.80 3.61 2.68
C SER A 12 10.21 4.04 3.08
N GLY A 13 10.97 3.09 3.64
CA GLY A 13 12.38 3.28 3.99
C GLY A 13 12.72 2.79 5.40
N ARG A 14 13.71 1.90 5.51
CA ARG A 14 14.13 1.31 6.79
C ARG A 14 14.55 2.35 7.84
N ALA A 15 15.29 3.37 7.43
CA ALA A 15 15.80 4.40 8.35
C ALA A 15 14.69 5.18 9.07
N ILE A 16 13.55 5.41 8.40
CA ILE A 16 12.42 6.18 8.92
C ILE A 16 11.49 5.29 9.75
N THR A 17 11.42 4.00 9.44
CA THR A 17 10.49 3.06 10.10
C THR A 17 11.02 2.53 11.44
N MET A 18 12.30 2.76 11.77
CA MET A 18 12.95 2.20 12.97
C MET A 18 12.81 3.04 14.24
N TYR A 19 12.55 4.35 14.14
CA TYR A 19 12.45 5.24 15.29
C TYR A 19 11.07 5.92 15.32
N ASP A 20 10.30 5.70 16.39
CA ASP A 20 8.90 6.14 16.46
C ASP A 20 8.73 7.66 16.36
N HIS A 21 9.62 8.45 16.97
CA HIS A 21 9.53 9.90 16.90
C HIS A 21 9.76 10.43 15.48
N THR A 22 10.83 9.99 14.82
CA THR A 22 11.13 10.36 13.44
C THR A 22 10.06 9.89 12.47
N LYS A 23 9.49 8.70 12.70
CA LYS A 23 8.38 8.15 11.92
C LYS A 23 7.13 9.02 12.03
N LEU A 24 6.77 9.46 13.23
CA LEU A 24 5.61 10.31 13.48
C LEU A 24 5.79 11.71 12.88
N ASP A 25 6.97 12.33 13.05
CA ASP A 25 7.26 13.64 12.48
C ASP A 25 7.25 13.59 10.94
N PHE A 26 7.85 12.55 10.37
CA PHE A 26 7.81 12.32 8.93
C PHE A 26 6.38 12.07 8.43
N ALA A 27 5.58 11.32 9.19
CA ALA A 27 4.19 11.08 8.84
C ALA A 27 3.35 12.35 8.83
N HIS A 28 3.52 13.19 9.85
CA HIS A 28 2.84 14.46 9.97
C HIS A 28 3.22 15.41 8.83
N ASN A 29 4.51 15.54 8.54
CA ASN A 29 5.01 16.50 7.56
C ASN A 29 4.65 16.14 6.11
N TYR A 30 4.51 14.85 5.80
CA TYR A 30 4.24 14.36 4.44
C TYR A 30 2.86 13.71 4.27
N GLY A 31 1.99 13.79 5.29
CA GLY A 31 0.64 13.20 5.25
C GLY A 31 0.63 11.68 5.10
N ILE A 32 1.67 10.99 5.59
CA ILE A 32 1.78 9.53 5.45
C ILE A 32 0.82 8.86 6.43
N THR A 33 0.09 7.89 5.91
CA THR A 33 -0.95 7.20 6.67
C THR A 33 -0.57 5.78 7.06
N CYS A 34 0.42 5.21 6.37
CA CYS A 34 0.95 3.88 6.66
C CYS A 34 2.39 3.77 6.14
N PHE A 35 3.16 2.86 6.73
CA PHE A 35 4.55 2.62 6.37
C PHE A 35 4.74 1.19 5.87
N ASP A 36 5.63 1.00 4.90
CA ASP A 36 6.07 -0.30 4.45
C ASP A 36 7.59 -0.28 4.26
N SER A 37 8.32 -1.14 4.96
CA SER A 37 9.78 -1.10 5.03
C SER A 37 10.51 -1.82 3.90
N GLU A 38 9.79 -2.51 3.01
CA GLU A 38 10.39 -3.32 1.93
C GLU A 38 10.03 -2.82 0.54
N TYR A 39 9.46 -1.62 0.46
CA TYR A 39 8.82 -1.10 -0.73
C TYR A 39 9.70 -0.18 -1.57
N ASP A 40 10.77 0.34 -0.97
CA ASP A 40 11.74 1.24 -1.57
C ASP A 40 12.40 0.62 -2.81
N GLN A 41 12.88 -0.62 -2.71
CA GLN A 41 13.53 -1.32 -3.83
C GLN A 41 12.59 -1.56 -5.01
N VAL A 42 11.30 -1.77 -4.76
CA VAL A 42 10.29 -1.96 -5.81
C VAL A 42 10.06 -0.66 -6.56
N ILE A 43 9.93 0.46 -5.85
CA ILE A 43 9.80 1.79 -6.46
C ILE A 43 11.04 2.12 -7.27
N GLU A 44 12.23 1.94 -6.71
CA GLU A 44 13.50 2.17 -7.40
C GLU A 44 13.59 1.37 -8.71
N SER A 45 13.15 0.10 -8.69
CA SER A 45 13.12 -0.74 -9.89
C SER A 45 12.13 -0.23 -10.95
N ILE A 46 10.93 0.17 -10.55
CA ILE A 46 9.90 0.69 -11.48
C ILE A 46 10.37 1.98 -12.15
N VAL A 47 10.92 2.90 -11.35
CA VAL A 47 11.47 4.17 -11.83
C VAL A 47 12.69 3.93 -12.72
N GLY A 48 13.61 3.05 -12.30
CA GLY A 48 14.80 2.70 -13.08
C GLY A 48 14.49 2.06 -14.43
N ASN A 49 13.42 1.26 -14.50
CA ASN A 49 12.94 0.63 -15.73
C ASN A 49 12.00 1.52 -16.57
N ARG A 50 11.79 2.78 -16.19
CA ARG A 50 10.91 3.75 -16.88
C ARG A 50 9.51 3.20 -17.13
N LYS A 51 8.91 2.59 -16.11
CA LYS A 51 7.51 2.17 -16.15
C LYS A 51 6.62 3.32 -15.74
N ASP A 52 5.93 3.91 -16.71
CA ASP A 52 5.13 5.12 -16.50
C ASP A 52 3.70 4.85 -16.01
N SER A 53 3.25 3.58 -16.05
CA SER A 53 1.92 3.18 -15.61
C SER A 53 2.01 2.02 -14.63
N PHE A 54 1.81 2.30 -13.36
CA PHE A 54 1.75 1.31 -12.29
C PHE A 54 0.74 1.74 -11.23
N MET A 55 0.23 0.75 -10.48
CA MET A 55 -0.64 0.98 -9.33
C MET A 55 -0.20 0.05 -8.21
N PHE A 56 -0.24 0.58 -7.00
CA PHE A 56 0.11 -0.15 -5.80
C PHE A 56 -1.16 -0.45 -5.00
N ILE A 57 -1.31 -1.72 -4.63
CA ILE A 57 -2.46 -2.21 -3.87
C ILE A 57 -1.92 -2.91 -2.63
N ARG A 58 -2.21 -2.35 -1.45
CA ARG A 58 -1.72 -2.87 -0.17
C ARG A 58 -2.87 -3.08 0.81
N GLY A 59 -2.82 -4.19 1.53
CA GLY A 59 -3.66 -4.42 2.70
C GLY A 59 -2.92 -3.95 3.96
N ILE A 60 -3.64 -3.33 4.89
CA ILE A 60 -3.09 -2.94 6.19
C ILE A 60 -3.16 -4.14 7.13
N ALA A 61 -2.02 -4.49 7.72
CA ALA A 61 -1.89 -5.65 8.61
C ALA A 61 -1.37 -5.29 10.02
N ASP A 62 -0.98 -4.04 10.26
CA ASP A 62 -0.51 -3.58 11.56
C ASP A 62 -1.65 -2.90 12.33
N TYR A 63 -1.54 -2.91 13.65
CA TYR A 63 -2.46 -2.20 14.53
C TYR A 63 -2.13 -0.71 14.59
N ASN A 64 -3.09 0.10 15.04
CA ASN A 64 -2.98 1.56 15.14
C ASN A 64 -1.85 2.03 16.08
N ASP A 65 -1.43 1.18 17.02
CA ASP A 65 -0.31 1.41 17.93
C ASP A 65 1.05 1.05 17.31
N GLY A 66 1.09 0.59 16.06
CA GLY A 66 2.31 0.18 15.38
C GLY A 66 2.82 -1.21 15.78
N SER A 67 2.07 -1.95 16.60
CA SER A 67 2.41 -3.32 16.94
C SER A 67 2.27 -4.22 15.69
N LYS A 68 3.33 -4.98 15.43
CA LYS A 68 3.40 -5.92 14.29
C LYS A 68 2.94 -7.29 14.76
N ASN A 69 1.71 -7.68 14.42
CA ASN A 69 1.25 -9.05 14.57
C ASN A 69 1.07 -9.69 13.19
N LYS A 70 1.68 -10.85 12.99
CA LYS A 70 1.64 -11.57 11.70
C LYS A 70 0.26 -12.15 11.39
N GLU A 71 -0.63 -12.26 12.37
CA GLU A 71 -1.97 -12.85 12.22
C GLU A 71 -2.85 -12.13 11.18
N TRP A 72 -2.72 -10.81 11.02
CA TRP A 72 -3.53 -10.05 10.06
C TRP A 72 -2.96 -10.06 8.65
N GLN A 73 -1.69 -10.44 8.46
CA GLN A 73 -1.03 -10.42 7.15
C GLN A 73 -1.73 -11.29 6.11
N PRO A 74 -2.18 -12.53 6.41
CA PRO A 74 -2.94 -13.33 5.45
C PRO A 74 -4.25 -12.67 5.02
N TYR A 75 -4.99 -12.09 5.97
CA TYR A 75 -6.27 -11.42 5.69
C TYR A 75 -6.07 -10.16 4.85
N ALA A 76 -5.11 -9.32 5.22
CA ALA A 76 -4.73 -8.13 4.48
C ALA A 76 -4.26 -8.46 3.05
N SER A 77 -3.47 -9.53 2.90
CA SER A 77 -2.99 -10.01 1.60
C SER A 77 -4.12 -10.52 0.72
N LEU A 78 -5.05 -11.31 1.29
CA LEU A 78 -6.23 -11.79 0.58
C LEU A 78 -7.11 -10.65 0.09
N ALA A 79 -7.36 -9.64 0.93
CA ALA A 79 -8.15 -8.47 0.57
C ALA A 79 -7.50 -7.67 -0.57
N ALA A 80 -6.19 -7.43 -0.50
CA ALA A 80 -5.43 -6.76 -1.55
C ALA A 80 -5.47 -7.53 -2.88
N ALA A 81 -5.28 -8.86 -2.84
CA ALA A 81 -5.35 -9.72 -4.01
C ALA A 81 -6.75 -9.74 -4.64
N ALA A 82 -7.82 -9.79 -3.82
CA ALA A 82 -9.19 -9.71 -4.31
C ALA A 82 -9.51 -8.37 -4.99
N LYS A 83 -9.01 -7.25 -4.44
CA LYS A 83 -9.14 -5.93 -5.05
C LYS A 83 -8.39 -5.85 -6.39
N MET A 84 -7.14 -6.35 -6.43
CA MET A 84 -6.35 -6.44 -7.66
C MET A 84 -7.08 -7.25 -8.73
N LYS A 85 -7.57 -8.45 -8.39
CA LYS A 85 -8.33 -9.31 -9.32
C LYS A 85 -9.54 -8.57 -9.90
N THR A 86 -10.26 -7.83 -9.07
CA THR A 86 -11.42 -7.04 -9.49
C THR A 86 -11.00 -5.94 -10.48
N ILE A 87 -9.95 -5.18 -10.17
CA ILE A 87 -9.43 -4.11 -11.05
C ILE A 87 -8.99 -4.68 -12.40
N VAL A 88 -8.21 -5.77 -12.39
CA VAL A 88 -7.76 -6.44 -13.63
C VAL A 88 -8.95 -6.89 -14.46
N LYS A 89 -9.96 -7.52 -13.85
CA LYS A 89 -11.18 -7.93 -14.55
C LYS A 89 -11.95 -6.74 -15.14
N MET A 90 -11.91 -5.57 -14.51
CA MET A 90 -12.58 -4.36 -15.03
C MET A 90 -11.81 -3.76 -16.20
N ILE A 91 -10.48 -3.68 -16.13
CA ILE A 91 -9.63 -3.16 -17.22
C ILE A 91 -9.81 -3.98 -18.50
N PHE A 92 -9.91 -5.31 -18.37
CA PHE A 92 -10.06 -6.21 -19.50
C PHE A 92 -11.52 -6.51 -19.88
N ASN A 93 -12.50 -5.82 -19.31
CA ASN A 93 -13.91 -6.03 -19.67
C ASN A 93 -14.37 -4.97 -20.71
N PRO A 94 -14.46 -5.33 -22.00
CA PRO A 94 -14.89 -4.40 -23.05
C PRO A 94 -16.35 -3.95 -22.90
N TYR A 95 -17.15 -4.59 -22.04
CA TYR A 95 -18.56 -4.28 -21.83
C TYR A 95 -18.82 -3.34 -20.64
N LEU A 96 -17.79 -2.98 -19.85
CA LEU A 96 -17.93 -2.09 -18.69
C LEU A 96 -17.71 -0.59 -19.01
N GLY A 97 -17.27 -0.25 -20.22
CA GLY A 97 -17.02 1.13 -20.66
C GLY A 97 -18.19 1.79 -21.42
N VAL A 98 -19.38 1.17 -21.45
CA VAL A 98 -20.55 1.63 -22.22
C VAL A 98 -21.71 2.05 -21.31
N LEU A 99 -21.41 2.53 -20.09
CA LEU A 99 -22.39 3.19 -19.21
C LEU A 99 -21.96 4.64 -18.96
#